data_AF-A0AAC9LE00-F1
#
_entry.id   AF-A0AAC9LE00-F1
#
_cell.length_a   1.000
_cell.length_b   1.000
_cell.length_c   1.000
_cell.angle_alpha   90.00
_cell.angle_beta   90.00
_cell.angle_gamma   90.00
#
_symmetry.space_group_name_H-M   'P 1'
#
loop_
_entity.id
_entity.type
_entity.pdbx_description
1 polymer ?
#
loop_
_entity_poly.entity_id
_entity_poly.type
_entity_poly.pdbx_seq_one_letter_code
_entity_poly.pdbx_strand_id
1 'polypeptide(L)' 'MIDEDDVLFARALRDKGTPMPDIVKKLTIKTGKNAGQHPSVASLYRALADTDA' A
#
# COMPACT_ATOMS: atom_id res chain seq x y z
N MET A 1 4.46 3.33 -8.63
CA MET A 1 4.94 2.26 -7.73
C MET A 1 4.49 2.61 -6.31
N ILE A 2 4.23 1.64 -5.44
CA ILE A 2 4.02 1.95 -4.01
C ILE A 2 5.41 2.13 -3.41
N ASP A 3 5.62 3.23 -2.72
CA ASP A 3 6.89 3.59 -2.09
C ASP A 3 7.15 2.72 -0.86
N GLU A 4 8.42 2.49 -0.49
CA GLU A 4 8.77 1.65 0.68
C GLU A 4 8.19 2.22 1.97
N ASP A 5 8.20 3.55 2.14
CA ASP A 5 7.57 4.24 3.27
C ASP A 5 6.05 3.97 3.33
N ASP A 6 5.39 3.95 2.17
CA ASP A 6 3.96 3.70 2.08
C ASP A 6 3.64 2.23 2.39
N VAL A 7 4.54 1.29 2.04
CA VAL A 7 4.45 -0.12 2.41
C VAL A 7 4.62 -0.31 3.92
N LEU A 8 5.59 0.37 4.54
CA LEU A 8 5.80 0.33 5.98
C LEU A 8 4.60 0.88 6.74
N PHE A 9 4.05 2.00 6.28
CA PHE A 9 2.83 2.58 6.84
C PHE A 9 1.62 1.64 6.70
N ALA A 10 1.46 0.99 5.54
CA ALA A 10 0.40 0.01 5.30
C ALA A 10 0.51 -1.20 6.24
N ARG A 11 1.72 -1.70 6.48
CA ARG A 11 1.98 -2.78 7.44
C ARG A 11 1.55 -2.39 8.84
N ALA A 12 1.95 -1.21 9.32
CA ALA A 12 1.56 -0.71 10.63
C ALA A 12 0.03 -0.57 10.79
N LEU A 13 -0.68 -0.19 9.72
CA LEU A 13 -2.14 -0.13 9.74
C LEU A 13 -2.79 -1.53 9.75
N ARG A 14 -2.23 -2.48 9.00
CA ARG A 14 -2.68 -3.87 8.98
C ARG A 14 -2.50 -4.53 10.35
N ASP A 15 -1.34 -4.32 11.00
CA ASP A 15 -1.04 -4.87 12.33
C ASP A 15 -1.96 -4.29 13.42
N LYS A 16 -2.46 -3.06 13.22
CA LYS A 16 -3.52 -2.46 14.03
C LYS A 16 -4.93 -2.99 13.75
N GLY A 17 -5.08 -3.89 12.77
CA GLY A 17 -6.37 -4.47 12.37
C GLY A 17 -7.16 -3.65 11.34
N THR A 18 -6.54 -2.68 10.67
CA THR A 18 -7.23 -1.89 9.63
C THR A 18 -7.50 -2.77 8.39
N PRO A 19 -8.74 -2.79 7.86
CA PRO A 19 -9.05 -3.51 6.63
C PRO A 19 -8.27 -2.99 5.43
N MET A 20 -7.80 -3.88 4.55
CA MET A 20 -7.04 -3.53 3.35
C MET A 20 -7.72 -2.50 2.44
N PRO A 21 -9.05 -2.58 2.18
CA PRO A 21 -9.76 -1.56 1.39
C PRO A 21 -9.70 -0.14 1.97
N ASP A 22 -9.50 0.00 3.28
CA ASP A 22 -9.36 1.30 3.93
C ASP A 22 -7.92 1.76 4.01
N ILE A 23 -6.96 0.82 4.02
CA ILE A 23 -5.54 1.15 3.90
C ILE A 23 -5.26 1.73 2.51
N VAL A 24 -5.75 1.11 1.43
CA VAL A 24 -5.49 1.61 0.06
C VAL A 24 -6.01 3.03 -0.17
N LYS A 25 -7.11 3.42 0.46
CA LYS A 25 -7.66 4.80 0.38
C LYS A 25 -6.78 5.83 1.07
N LYS A 26 -5.93 5.40 2.01
CA LYS A 26 -4.99 6.27 2.74
C LYS A 26 -3.64 6.39 2.02
N LEU A 27 -3.41 5.58 1.00
CA LEU A 27 -2.19 5.59 0.20
C LEU A 27 -2.43 6.28 -1.13
N THR A 28 -1.42 6.99 -1.62
CA THR A 28 -1.45 7.62 -2.94
C THR A 28 -0.19 7.25 -3.68
N ILE A 29 -0.33 6.72 -4.89
CA ILE A 29 0.81 6.42 -5.75
C ILE A 29 1.49 7.73 -6.12
N LYS A 30 2.75 7.90 -5.73
CA LYS A 30 3.51 9.14 -5.99
C LYS A 30 4.12 9.18 -7.40
N THR A 31 4.36 8.01 -8.01
CA THR A 31 5.17 7.90 -9.24
C THR A 31 4.59 6.99 -10.32
N GLY A 32 4.94 7.27 -11.57
CA GLY A 32 4.60 6.46 -12.75
C GLY A 32 3.23 6.78 -13.37
N LYS A 33 2.77 5.89 -14.26
CA LYS A 33 1.51 6.07 -15.02
C LYS A 33 0.26 6.29 -14.16
N ASN A 34 0.26 5.76 -12.93
CA ASN A 34 -0.87 5.84 -11.99
C ASN A 34 -0.62 6.86 -10.86
N ALA A 35 0.31 7.81 -11.04
CA ALA A 35 0.57 8.83 -10.05
C ALA A 35 -0.70 9.64 -9.71
N GLY A 36 -0.88 9.97 -8.43
CA GLY A 36 -2.06 10.65 -7.90
C GLY A 36 -3.27 9.75 -7.63
N GLN A 37 -3.20 8.45 -7.94
CA GLN A 37 -4.29 7.50 -7.70
C GLN A 37 -4.03 6.61 -6.48
N HIS A 38 -5.09 6.07 -5.89
CA HIS A 38 -4.97 5.03 -4.88
C HIS A 38 -4.48 3.71 -5.51
N PRO A 39 -3.59 2.96 -4.82
CA PRO A 39 -3.23 1.63 -5.28
C PRO A 39 -4.43 0.68 -5.24
N SER A 40 -4.42 -0.34 -6.10
CA SER A 40 -5.38 -1.45 -5.97
C SER A 40 -5.03 -2.33 -4.78
N VAL A 41 -6.04 -2.97 -4.18
CA VAL A 41 -5.86 -3.91 -3.07
C VAL A 41 -4.87 -5.02 -3.43
N ALA A 42 -4.96 -5.57 -4.65
CA ALA A 42 -4.03 -6.59 -5.13
C ALA A 42 -2.58 -6.07 -5.22
N SER A 43 -2.39 -4.82 -5.65
CA SER A 43 -1.05 -4.21 -5.68
C SER A 43 -0.46 -4.04 -4.29
N LEU A 44 -1.29 -3.67 -3.31
CA LEU A 44 -0.86 -3.55 -1.93
C LEU A 44 -0.50 -4.91 -1.31
N TYR A 45 -1.27 -5.96 -1.59
CA TYR A 45 -0.91 -7.31 -1.15
C TYR A 45 0.44 -7.77 -1.71
N ARG A 46 0.71 -7.52 -3.00
CA ARG A 46 2.02 -7.86 -3.59
C ARG A 46 3.16 -7.09 -2.93
N ALA A 47 3.00 -5.78 -2.77
CA ALA A 47 4.03 -4.95 -2.15
C ALA A 47 4.34 -5.37 -0.70
N LEU A 48 3.32 -5.76 0.07
CA LEU A 48 3.50 -6.31 1.42
C LEU A 48 4.20 -7.67 1.40
N ALA A 49 3.90 -8.54 0.43
CA ALA A 49 4.52 -9.86 0.29
C ALA A 49 6.00 -9.77 -0.13
N ASP A 50 6.35 -8.85 -1.03
CA ASP A 50 7.73 -8.63 -1.48
C ASP A 50 8.64 -8.10 -0.36
N THR A 51 8.07 -7.53 0.72
CA THR A 51 8.82 -7.01 1.87
C THR A 51 9.05 -8.04 2.98
N ASP A 52 8.28 -9.13 2.99
CA ASP A 52 8.38 -10.21 3.98
C ASP A 52 9.24 -11.41 3.49
N ALA A 53 9.80 -11.34 2.27
CA ALA A 53 10.63 -12.37 1.63
C ALA A 53 12.12 -12.02 1.64
#